data_AF-A0A6D2JXJ4-F1
#
_entry.id   AF-A0A6D2JXJ4-F1
#
_cell.length_a   1.000
_cell.length_b   1.000
_cell.length_c   1.000
_cell.angle_alpha   90.00
_cell.angle_beta   90.00
_cell.angle_gamma   90.00
#
_symmetry.space_group_name_H-M   'P 1'
#
loop_
_entity.id
_entity.type
_entity.pdbx_description
1 polymer ?
#
loop_
_entity_poly.entity_id
_entity_poly.type
_entity_poly.pdbx_seq_one_letter_code
_entity_poly.pdbx_strand_id
1 'polypeptide(L)'
;DGQGLKRGTRVGEGATREVAAYLLDHPRSSSKEAMGFAGVPPTAMVRSFHKVYNFGGGSDTQEAKVGSLQMFMKNNGSCEDIGPGAFPVEEVHKISVFDIRMANADRHAGNILTGKGEDGKTVLIPIDHGYCLPENFEDCTFEWLYWPQAKVPFSSETLSYINSLDSEQDIALLKLNGWDVPEAVSRTLRISTMLLKKGVERNMTPYQIGSIMCRETVNRVSAIEEILREAHNSVLPESSEATFLEAVSVAMDRRLDQL
;
A
#
# COMPACT_ATOMS: atom_id res chain seq x y z
N ASP A 1 -7.01 15.68 -18.00
CA ASP A 1 -5.77 15.66 -17.20
C ASP A 1 -5.26 14.23 -16.91
N GLY A 2 -6.06 13.18 -17.16
CA GLY A 2 -5.62 11.78 -17.05
C GLY A 2 -5.70 11.21 -15.63
N GLN A 3 -6.32 11.93 -14.70
CA GLN A 3 -6.58 11.48 -13.33
C GLN A 3 -7.50 10.24 -13.33
N GLY A 4 -7.13 9.24 -12.52
CA GLY A 4 -7.92 8.04 -12.30
C GLY A 4 -9.11 8.27 -11.36
N LEU A 5 -9.82 7.18 -11.02
CA LEU A 5 -10.98 7.25 -10.12
C LEU A 5 -10.60 7.73 -8.71
N LYS A 6 -9.41 7.37 -8.25
CA LYS A 6 -8.80 7.85 -7.00
C LYS A 6 -7.82 8.98 -7.30
N ARG A 7 -7.90 10.07 -6.54
CA ARG A 7 -6.99 11.22 -6.64
C ARG A 7 -5.57 10.77 -6.37
N GLY A 8 -4.63 11.30 -7.15
CA GLY A 8 -3.23 10.87 -7.14
C GLY A 8 -2.95 9.60 -7.95
N THR A 9 -3.94 8.99 -8.60
CA THR A 9 -3.71 7.89 -9.57
C THR A 9 -3.98 8.36 -11.00
N ARG A 10 -3.43 7.65 -12.00
CA ARG A 10 -3.63 7.95 -13.42
C ARG A 10 -4.34 6.80 -14.14
N VAL A 11 -5.14 7.14 -15.14
CA VAL A 11 -5.82 6.14 -16.00
C VAL A 11 -4.78 5.28 -16.71
N GLY A 12 -4.97 3.96 -16.66
CA GLY A 12 -4.10 2.99 -17.33
C GLY A 12 -2.89 2.50 -16.52
N GLU A 13 -2.68 3.01 -15.30
CA GLU A 13 -1.53 2.59 -14.46
C GLU A 13 -1.84 1.46 -13.46
N GLY A 14 -3.10 1.04 -13.35
CA GLY A 14 -3.52 0.04 -12.34
C GLY A 14 -2.73 -1.27 -12.45
N ALA A 15 -2.52 -1.78 -13.67
CA ALA A 15 -1.78 -3.02 -13.88
C ALA A 15 -0.32 -2.95 -13.38
N THR A 16 0.35 -1.80 -13.53
CA THR A 16 1.71 -1.61 -13.04
C THR A 16 1.74 -1.58 -11.51
N ARG A 17 0.73 -0.98 -10.89
CA ARG A 17 0.58 -0.89 -9.42
C ARG A 17 0.29 -2.25 -8.78
N GLU A 18 -0.52 -3.08 -9.44
CA GLU A 18 -0.74 -4.48 -9.03
C GLU A 18 0.57 -5.28 -9.01
N VAL A 19 1.39 -5.16 -10.05
CA VAL A 19 2.70 -5.83 -10.12
C VAL A 19 3.65 -5.27 -9.07
N ALA A 20 3.68 -3.95 -8.90
CA ALA A 20 4.49 -3.29 -7.88
C ALA A 20 4.12 -3.76 -6.47
N ALA A 21 2.83 -3.93 -6.18
CA ALA A 21 2.37 -4.44 -4.89
C ALA A 21 2.93 -5.84 -4.60
N TYR A 22 2.86 -6.75 -5.57
CA TYR A 22 3.46 -8.08 -5.39
C TYR A 22 4.99 -8.01 -5.22
N LEU A 23 5.69 -7.21 -6.02
CA LEU A 23 7.15 -7.07 -5.94
C LEU A 23 7.61 -6.47 -4.61
N LEU A 24 6.81 -5.58 -4.02
CA LEU A 24 7.14 -4.89 -2.77
C LEU A 24 6.63 -5.60 -1.52
N ASP A 25 5.90 -6.71 -1.67
CA ASP A 25 5.51 -7.57 -0.55
C ASP A 25 6.65 -8.53 -0.19
N HIS A 26 7.68 -7.99 0.45
CA HIS A 26 8.89 -8.73 0.79
C HIS A 26 8.60 -9.81 1.84
N PRO A 27 9.20 -11.01 1.76
CA PRO A 27 9.08 -12.03 2.81
C PRO A 27 9.75 -11.58 4.12
N ARG A 28 9.41 -12.22 5.25
CA ARG A 28 10.00 -11.90 6.57
C ARG A 28 11.48 -12.26 6.64
N SER A 29 11.89 -13.27 5.89
CA SER A 29 13.27 -13.76 5.83
C SER A 29 13.70 -14.04 4.39
N SER A 30 14.97 -13.78 4.10
CA SER A 30 15.61 -14.02 2.80
C SER A 30 15.74 -15.50 2.41
N SER A 31 15.23 -16.43 3.23
CA SER A 31 15.32 -17.87 2.96
C SER A 31 13.97 -18.58 3.08
N LYS A 32 13.53 -19.14 1.95
CA LYS A 32 12.50 -20.20 1.79
C LYS A 32 11.02 -19.84 1.97
N GLU A 33 10.65 -18.63 2.36
CA GLU A 33 9.23 -18.24 2.34
C GLU A 33 8.76 -17.99 0.91
N ALA A 34 7.73 -18.71 0.47
CA ALA A 34 7.17 -18.60 -0.88
C ALA A 34 6.19 -17.42 -1.03
N MET A 35 5.68 -16.87 0.08
CA MET A 35 4.80 -15.71 0.10
C MET A 35 5.48 -14.52 0.75
N GLY A 36 5.09 -13.33 0.30
CA GLY A 36 5.44 -12.07 0.94
C GLY A 36 4.83 -11.93 2.34
N PHE A 37 5.24 -10.88 3.04
CA PHE A 37 4.81 -10.58 4.41
C PHE A 37 3.29 -10.43 4.53
N ALA A 38 2.68 -9.66 3.63
CA ALA A 38 1.24 -9.41 3.57
C ALA A 38 0.47 -10.54 2.89
N GLY A 39 1.15 -11.32 2.04
CA GLY A 39 0.54 -12.41 1.28
C GLY A 39 -0.13 -11.93 -0.01
N VAL A 40 0.40 -10.88 -0.64
CA VAL A 40 -0.05 -10.45 -1.97
C VAL A 40 0.18 -11.59 -2.95
N PRO A 41 -0.86 -12.09 -3.65
CA PRO A 41 -0.70 -13.21 -4.55
C PRO A 41 0.28 -12.89 -5.70
N PRO A 42 1.04 -13.88 -6.18
CA PRO A 42 1.90 -13.74 -7.34
C PRO A 42 1.23 -12.99 -8.48
N THR A 43 1.81 -11.84 -8.85
CA THR A 43 1.25 -10.94 -9.85
C THR A 43 2.33 -10.55 -10.85
N ALA A 44 2.04 -10.73 -12.14
CA ALA A 44 2.99 -10.42 -13.21
C ALA A 44 2.34 -9.56 -14.29
N MET A 45 3.15 -8.72 -14.94
CA MET A 45 2.74 -8.05 -16.17
C MET A 45 2.76 -9.07 -17.31
N VAL A 46 1.63 -9.27 -17.98
CA VAL A 46 1.51 -10.24 -19.09
C VAL A 46 0.99 -9.58 -20.34
N ARG A 47 1.39 -10.14 -21.48
CA ARG A 47 0.75 -9.89 -22.77
C ARG A 47 -0.07 -11.12 -23.12
N SER A 48 -1.39 -10.97 -23.19
CA SER A 48 -2.32 -12.06 -23.41
C SER A 48 -3.30 -11.75 -24.54
N PHE A 49 -3.73 -12.80 -25.23
CA PHE A 49 -4.74 -12.74 -26.26
C PHE A 49 -5.87 -13.70 -25.91
N HIS A 50 -7.10 -13.23 -25.93
CA HIS A 50 -8.27 -14.08 -25.75
C HIS A 50 -9.49 -13.50 -26.47
N LYS A 51 -10.29 -14.37 -27.10
CA LYS A 51 -11.47 -13.98 -27.89
C LYS A 51 -12.57 -13.23 -27.12
N VAL A 52 -12.58 -13.35 -25.78
CA VAL A 52 -13.57 -12.66 -24.92
C VAL A 52 -13.14 -11.25 -24.53
N TYR A 53 -11.88 -10.87 -24.82
CA TYR A 53 -11.42 -9.53 -24.51
C TYR A 53 -12.14 -8.50 -25.40
N ASN A 54 -12.44 -7.34 -24.82
CA ASN A 54 -13.03 -6.23 -25.56
C ASN A 54 -11.95 -5.53 -26.41
N PHE A 55 -11.90 -5.77 -27.72
CA PHE A 55 -10.94 -5.12 -28.63
C PHE A 55 -11.45 -3.81 -29.26
N GLY A 56 -12.62 -3.32 -28.86
CA GLY A 56 -13.29 -2.20 -29.53
C GLY A 56 -13.94 -2.64 -30.85
N GLY A 57 -15.16 -2.16 -31.12
CA GLY A 57 -16.06 -2.70 -32.16
C GLY A 57 -15.68 -2.44 -33.63
N GLY A 58 -14.40 -2.30 -33.99
CA GLY A 58 -14.01 -1.98 -35.37
C GLY A 58 -12.56 -2.23 -35.77
N SER A 59 -11.77 -2.90 -34.93
CA SER A 59 -10.39 -3.25 -35.27
C SER A 59 -10.30 -4.71 -35.72
N ASP A 60 -10.06 -4.95 -37.01
CA ASP A 60 -9.72 -6.28 -37.55
C ASP A 60 -8.36 -6.80 -37.01
N THR A 61 -7.59 -5.95 -36.31
CA THR A 61 -6.41 -6.37 -35.56
C THR A 61 -6.80 -6.63 -34.10
N GLN A 62 -7.02 -7.90 -33.78
CA GLN A 62 -7.13 -8.38 -32.41
C GLN A 62 -5.71 -8.40 -31.79
N GLU A 63 -5.20 -7.24 -31.38
CA GLU A 63 -3.88 -7.16 -30.76
C GLU A 63 -3.88 -7.71 -29.34
N ALA A 64 -2.84 -8.46 -28.96
CA ALA A 64 -2.71 -8.97 -27.60
C ALA A 64 -2.66 -7.81 -26.59
N LYS A 65 -3.48 -7.91 -25.54
CA LYS A 65 -3.60 -6.91 -24.47
C LYS A 65 -2.49 -7.10 -23.44
N VAL A 66 -2.04 -5.97 -22.88
CA VAL A 66 -1.09 -5.95 -21.77
C VAL A 66 -1.85 -5.59 -20.49
N GLY A 67 -1.59 -6.31 -19.41
CA GLY A 67 -2.19 -6.07 -18.10
C GLY A 67 -1.59 -6.95 -17.01
N SER A 68 -2.02 -6.74 -15.77
CA SER A 68 -1.63 -7.60 -14.65
C SER A 68 -2.37 -8.93 -14.70
N LEU A 69 -1.66 -10.01 -14.42
CA LEU A 69 -2.21 -11.33 -14.16
C LEU A 69 -1.81 -11.74 -12.74
N GLN A 70 -2.80 -11.80 -11.86
CA GLN A 70 -2.64 -12.23 -10.48
C GLN A 70 -3.08 -13.69 -10.35
N MET A 71 -2.29 -14.48 -9.62
CA MET A 71 -2.60 -15.87 -9.33
C MET A 71 -3.90 -15.96 -8.53
N PHE A 72 -4.83 -16.78 -9.02
CA PHE A 72 -6.05 -17.07 -8.28
C PHE A 72 -5.71 -17.84 -7.00
N MET A 73 -6.22 -17.34 -5.87
CA MET A 73 -6.08 -17.99 -4.57
C MET A 73 -7.39 -18.61 -4.15
N LYS A 74 -7.35 -19.90 -3.77
CA LYS A 74 -8.50 -20.56 -3.15
C LYS A 74 -8.83 -19.84 -1.84
N ASN A 75 -10.08 -19.40 -1.72
CA ASN A 75 -10.55 -18.56 -0.62
C ASN A 75 -11.96 -18.98 -0.17
N ASN A 76 -12.43 -18.34 0.89
CA ASN A 76 -13.69 -18.59 1.58
C ASN A 76 -14.61 -17.35 1.57
N GLY A 77 -14.44 -16.43 0.61
CA GLY A 77 -15.19 -15.18 0.51
C GLY A 77 -14.38 -13.95 0.96
N SER A 78 -14.94 -12.76 0.75
CA SER A 78 -14.33 -11.50 1.19
C SER A 78 -14.56 -11.26 2.68
N CYS A 79 -13.81 -10.32 3.25
CA CYS A 79 -14.00 -9.90 4.64
C CYS A 79 -15.33 -9.15 4.86
N GLU A 80 -16.06 -8.72 3.83
CA GLU A 80 -17.37 -8.04 3.96
C GLU A 80 -18.43 -8.95 4.57
N ASP A 81 -18.32 -10.26 4.31
CA ASP A 81 -19.28 -11.27 4.77
C ASP A 81 -18.97 -11.78 6.21
N ILE A 82 -17.89 -11.30 6.83
CA ILE A 82 -17.38 -11.83 8.10
C ILE A 82 -17.16 -10.69 9.10
N GLY A 83 -17.71 -10.84 10.30
CA GLY A 83 -17.50 -9.85 11.36
C GLY A 83 -16.01 -9.70 11.72
N PRO A 84 -15.47 -8.46 11.81
CA PRO A 84 -14.02 -8.24 11.89
C PRO A 84 -13.37 -8.82 13.14
N GLY A 85 -14.13 -9.04 14.22
CA GLY A 85 -13.64 -9.70 15.43
C GLY A 85 -13.17 -11.15 15.24
N ALA A 86 -13.49 -11.79 14.11
CA ALA A 86 -13.06 -13.16 13.81
C ALA A 86 -11.65 -13.25 13.20
N PHE A 87 -11.06 -12.12 12.77
CA PHE A 87 -9.78 -12.13 12.06
C PHE A 87 -8.59 -12.23 13.05
N PRO A 88 -7.56 -13.04 12.76
CA PRO A 88 -6.35 -13.07 13.59
C PRO A 88 -5.63 -11.71 13.58
N VAL A 89 -5.13 -11.29 14.75
CA VAL A 89 -4.40 -10.02 14.91
C VAL A 89 -3.22 -9.92 13.94
N GLU A 90 -2.39 -10.96 13.88
CA GLU A 90 -1.22 -11.03 13.00
C GLU A 90 -1.57 -10.81 11.52
N GLU A 91 -2.71 -11.33 11.05
CA GLU A 91 -3.12 -11.19 9.65
C GLU A 91 -3.58 -9.76 9.32
N VAL A 92 -4.27 -9.10 10.26
CA VAL A 92 -4.64 -7.69 10.11
C VAL A 92 -3.39 -6.80 10.17
N HIS A 93 -2.43 -7.12 11.05
CA HIS A 93 -1.17 -6.38 11.14
C HIS A 93 -0.35 -6.46 9.85
N LYS A 94 -0.27 -7.65 9.25
CA LYS A 94 0.38 -7.88 7.96
C LYS A 94 -0.14 -6.95 6.87
N ILE A 95 -1.46 -6.91 6.70
CA ILE A 95 -2.12 -6.03 5.73
C ILE A 95 -1.92 -4.56 6.09
N SER A 96 -2.05 -4.19 7.37
CA SER A 96 -1.91 -2.78 7.79
C SER A 96 -0.53 -2.19 7.50
N VAL A 97 0.54 -2.95 7.76
CA VAL A 97 1.92 -2.55 7.48
C VAL A 97 2.10 -2.30 5.98
N PHE A 98 1.59 -3.22 5.17
CA PHE A 98 1.70 -3.15 3.73
C PHE A 98 0.90 -1.99 3.15
N ASP A 99 -0.37 -1.84 3.53
CA ASP A 99 -1.22 -0.76 3.03
C ASP A 99 -0.75 0.63 3.49
N ILE A 100 -0.23 0.77 4.71
CA ILE A 100 0.40 2.01 5.17
C ILE A 100 1.58 2.34 4.26
N ARG A 101 2.53 1.41 4.09
CA ARG A 101 3.71 1.62 3.23
C ARG A 101 3.35 1.90 1.77
N MET A 102 2.26 1.31 1.28
CA MET A 102 1.81 1.48 -0.09
C MET A 102 0.83 2.65 -0.25
N ALA A 103 0.48 3.36 0.84
CA ALA A 103 -0.51 4.44 0.84
C ALA A 103 -1.79 4.07 0.06
N ASN A 104 -2.34 2.89 0.34
CA ASN A 104 -3.46 2.35 -0.44
C ASN A 104 -4.68 3.28 -0.40
N ALA A 105 -5.20 3.68 -1.56
CA ALA A 105 -6.34 4.57 -1.69
C ALA A 105 -7.70 3.85 -1.77
N ASP A 106 -7.71 2.52 -1.67
CA ASP A 106 -8.91 1.72 -1.83
C ASP A 106 -8.92 0.41 -1.03
N ARG A 107 -8.33 0.39 0.18
CA ARG A 107 -8.44 -0.80 1.02
C ARG A 107 -9.79 -0.85 1.73
N HIS A 108 -10.74 -1.54 1.12
CA HIS A 108 -11.98 -2.01 1.76
C HIS A 108 -11.95 -3.54 1.98
N ALA A 109 -12.90 -4.05 2.76
CA ALA A 109 -13.02 -5.44 3.16
C ALA A 109 -13.30 -6.36 1.97
N GLY A 110 -13.91 -5.84 0.91
CA GLY A 110 -14.07 -6.54 -0.38
C GLY A 110 -12.73 -6.88 -1.04
N ASN A 111 -11.69 -6.09 -0.78
CA ASN A 111 -10.34 -6.29 -1.32
C ASN A 111 -9.46 -7.16 -0.41
N ILE A 112 -10.03 -7.77 0.63
CA ILE A 112 -9.36 -8.72 1.50
C ILE A 112 -10.16 -10.01 1.49
N LEU A 113 -9.56 -11.08 0.98
CA LEU A 113 -10.19 -12.40 1.00
C LEU A 113 -9.79 -13.15 2.26
N THR A 114 -10.68 -14.02 2.72
CA THR A 114 -10.36 -14.99 3.77
C THR A 114 -10.00 -16.33 3.17
N GLY A 115 -9.01 -17.01 3.74
CA GLY A 115 -8.60 -18.33 3.32
C GLY A 115 -8.25 -19.23 4.50
N LYS A 116 -7.70 -20.40 4.19
CA LYS A 116 -7.15 -21.33 5.17
C LYS A 116 -5.70 -21.65 4.81
N GLY A 117 -4.80 -21.42 5.76
CA GLY A 117 -3.41 -21.85 5.67
C GLY A 117 -3.29 -23.37 5.74
N GLU A 118 -2.09 -23.90 5.49
CA GLU A 118 -1.80 -25.34 5.55
C GLU A 118 -2.11 -25.94 6.93
N ASP A 119 -1.97 -25.14 8.00
CA ASP A 119 -2.29 -25.51 9.37
C ASP A 119 -3.78 -25.36 9.73
N GLY A 120 -4.63 -25.03 8.75
CA GLY A 120 -6.06 -24.82 8.92
C GLY A 120 -6.44 -23.49 9.60
N LYS A 121 -5.46 -22.63 9.94
CA LYS A 121 -5.75 -21.31 10.49
C LYS A 121 -6.29 -20.38 9.41
N THR A 122 -7.11 -19.43 9.84
CA THR A 122 -7.57 -18.37 8.95
C THR A 122 -6.38 -17.52 8.52
N VAL A 123 -6.27 -17.27 7.21
CA VAL A 123 -5.33 -16.31 6.63
C VAL A 123 -6.10 -15.23 5.88
N LEU A 124 -5.53 -14.04 5.78
CA LEU A 124 -6.08 -12.96 4.96
C LEU A 124 -5.23 -12.80 3.70
N ILE A 125 -5.89 -12.61 2.56
CA ILE A 125 -5.26 -12.54 1.25
C ILE A 125 -5.61 -11.18 0.65
N PRO A 126 -4.70 -10.19 0.70
CA PRO A 126 -4.94 -8.89 0.10
C PRO A 126 -4.90 -9.01 -1.42
N ILE A 127 -5.91 -8.45 -2.08
CA ILE A 127 -6.01 -8.36 -3.54
C ILE A 127 -6.30 -6.91 -3.95
N ASP A 128 -6.40 -6.66 -5.25
CA ASP A 128 -6.84 -5.39 -5.84
C ASP A 128 -6.03 -4.18 -5.33
N HIS A 129 -4.77 -4.10 -5.78
CA HIS A 129 -3.83 -3.02 -5.43
C HIS A 129 -3.71 -1.97 -6.52
N GLY A 130 -4.62 -1.94 -7.50
CA GLY A 130 -4.58 -0.99 -8.62
C GLY A 130 -4.55 0.49 -8.21
N TYR A 131 -4.97 0.81 -6.98
CA TYR A 131 -4.98 2.16 -6.41
C TYR A 131 -3.95 2.39 -5.28
N CYS A 132 -2.90 1.57 -5.20
CA CYS A 132 -1.78 1.83 -4.30
C CYS A 132 -0.74 2.80 -4.90
N LEU A 133 0.17 3.31 -4.07
CA LEU A 133 1.26 4.22 -4.42
C LEU A 133 0.83 5.54 -5.11
N PRO A 134 -0.25 6.21 -4.68
CA PRO A 134 -0.70 7.45 -5.31
C PRO A 134 0.36 8.57 -5.25
N GLU A 135 0.21 9.58 -6.11
CA GLU A 135 1.07 10.79 -6.12
C GLU A 135 0.84 11.72 -4.91
N ASN A 136 -0.19 11.46 -4.11
CA ASN A 136 -0.52 12.19 -2.88
C ASN A 136 -1.35 11.32 -1.93
N PHE A 137 -1.56 11.77 -0.70
CA PHE A 137 -2.25 11.02 0.35
C PHE A 137 -3.76 11.29 0.46
N GLU A 138 -4.34 12.06 -0.47
CA GLU A 138 -5.70 12.61 -0.33
C GLU A 138 -6.78 11.52 -0.14
N ASP A 139 -6.71 10.44 -0.91
CA ASP A 139 -7.71 9.35 -0.91
C ASP A 139 -7.25 8.10 -0.16
N CYS A 140 -6.18 8.18 0.67
CA CYS A 140 -5.74 7.04 1.50
C CYS A 140 -6.91 6.51 2.34
N THR A 141 -7.24 5.23 2.16
CA THR A 141 -8.44 4.61 2.73
C THR A 141 -8.12 3.22 3.27
N PHE A 142 -8.36 3.01 4.56
CA PHE A 142 -8.06 1.77 5.27
C PHE A 142 -9.27 1.32 6.10
N GLU A 143 -10.03 0.33 5.64
CA GLU A 143 -11.17 -0.19 6.41
C GLU A 143 -10.76 -0.90 7.70
N TRP A 144 -9.57 -1.52 7.71
CA TRP A 144 -9.05 -2.21 8.90
C TRP A 144 -8.80 -1.28 10.09
N LEU A 145 -8.80 0.04 9.92
CA LEU A 145 -8.76 1.01 11.04
C LEU A 145 -9.89 0.79 12.04
N TYR A 146 -11.05 0.34 11.57
CA TYR A 146 -12.23 0.14 12.42
C TYR A 146 -12.29 -1.26 13.03
N TRP A 147 -11.30 -2.12 12.74
CA TRP A 147 -11.24 -3.47 13.28
C TRP A 147 -10.51 -3.49 14.64
N PRO A 148 -10.96 -4.29 15.62
CA PRO A 148 -10.35 -4.34 16.95
C PRO A 148 -8.83 -4.59 16.94
N GLN A 149 -8.36 -5.39 16.00
CA GLN A 149 -6.97 -5.81 15.83
C GLN A 149 -6.03 -4.62 15.52
N ALA A 150 -6.53 -3.58 14.86
CA ALA A 150 -5.74 -2.39 14.54
C ALA A 150 -5.35 -1.59 15.79
N LYS A 151 -6.05 -1.79 16.92
CA LYS A 151 -5.74 -1.14 18.21
C LYS A 151 -4.79 -1.97 19.08
N VAL A 152 -4.34 -3.13 18.58
CA VAL A 152 -3.37 -3.98 19.27
C VAL A 152 -1.95 -3.58 18.82
N PRO A 153 -0.97 -3.44 19.73
CA PRO A 153 0.43 -3.17 19.36
C PRO A 153 1.02 -4.27 18.47
N PHE A 154 1.92 -3.90 17.56
CA PHE A 154 2.64 -4.85 16.72
C PHE A 154 3.47 -5.85 17.54
N SER A 155 3.57 -7.08 17.07
CA SER A 155 4.49 -8.09 17.61
C SER A 155 5.95 -7.74 17.34
N SER A 156 6.88 -8.29 18.12
CA SER A 156 8.33 -8.12 17.94
C SER A 156 8.79 -8.50 16.52
N GLU A 157 8.21 -9.54 15.97
CA GLU A 157 8.46 -10.07 14.63
C GLU A 157 8.03 -9.05 13.57
N THR A 158 6.84 -8.45 13.75
CA THR A 158 6.33 -7.39 12.87
C THR A 158 7.19 -6.11 12.97
N LEU A 159 7.61 -5.72 14.18
CA LEU A 159 8.52 -4.59 14.38
C LEU A 159 9.87 -4.82 13.69
N SER A 160 10.43 -6.02 13.78
CA SER A 160 11.68 -6.38 13.09
C SER A 160 11.52 -6.27 11.57
N TYR A 161 10.39 -6.73 11.03
CA TYR A 161 10.09 -6.59 9.60
C TYR A 161 10.02 -5.12 9.19
N ILE A 162 9.24 -4.30 9.92
CA ILE A 162 9.09 -2.87 9.63
C ILE A 162 10.45 -2.15 9.62
N ASN A 163 11.30 -2.44 10.60
CA ASN A 163 12.63 -1.83 10.70
C ASN A 163 13.55 -2.18 9.51
N SER A 164 13.36 -3.36 8.91
CA SER A 164 14.14 -3.83 7.76
C SER A 164 13.74 -3.20 6.41
N LEU A 165 12.56 -2.56 6.32
CA LEU A 165 12.06 -1.97 5.07
C LEU A 165 12.97 -0.82 4.58
N ASP A 166 13.21 -0.71 3.28
CA ASP A 166 14.06 0.34 2.71
C ASP A 166 13.45 0.85 1.40
N SER A 167 12.92 2.07 1.45
CA SER A 167 12.24 2.68 0.30
C SER A 167 13.16 2.91 -0.90
N GLU A 168 14.46 3.13 -0.71
CA GLU A 168 15.38 3.29 -1.85
C GLU A 168 15.64 1.96 -2.54
N GLN A 169 15.79 0.87 -1.78
CA GLN A 169 15.88 -0.48 -2.33
C GLN A 169 14.59 -0.87 -3.06
N ASP A 170 13.44 -0.48 -2.53
CA ASP A 170 12.13 -0.71 -3.14
C ASP A 170 12.00 0.00 -4.49
N ILE A 171 12.35 1.29 -4.55
CA ILE A 171 12.30 2.08 -5.79
C ILE A 171 13.27 1.49 -6.82
N ALA A 172 14.48 1.10 -6.39
CA ALA A 172 15.45 0.45 -7.27
C ALA A 172 14.93 -0.90 -7.80
N LEU A 173 14.24 -1.69 -6.97
CA LEU A 173 13.63 -2.96 -7.38
C LEU A 173 12.52 -2.74 -8.42
N LEU A 174 11.65 -1.75 -8.23
CA LEU A 174 10.61 -1.43 -9.22
C LEU A 174 11.21 -0.99 -10.55
N LYS A 175 12.27 -0.17 -10.51
CA LYS A 175 13.02 0.25 -11.69
C LYS A 175 13.67 -0.92 -12.42
N LEU A 176 14.26 -1.86 -11.68
CA LEU A 176 14.85 -3.09 -12.22
C LEU A 176 13.79 -3.95 -12.93
N ASN A 177 12.54 -3.93 -12.44
CA ASN A 177 11.42 -4.66 -13.02
C ASN A 177 10.63 -3.85 -14.07
N GLY A 178 11.22 -2.77 -14.59
CA GLY A 178 10.71 -2.05 -15.75
C GLY A 178 9.72 -0.93 -15.47
N TRP A 179 9.54 -0.54 -14.20
CA TRP A 179 8.78 0.66 -13.86
C TRP A 179 9.71 1.79 -13.42
N ASP A 180 9.94 2.77 -14.30
CA ASP A 180 10.60 4.02 -13.90
C ASP A 180 9.61 4.83 -13.05
N VAL A 181 9.70 4.63 -11.74
CA VAL A 181 8.72 5.14 -10.77
C VAL A 181 8.70 6.66 -10.80
N PRO A 182 7.55 7.32 -11.02
CA PRO A 182 7.47 8.78 -10.96
C PRO A 182 7.97 9.34 -9.62
N GLU A 183 8.55 10.53 -9.64
CA GLU A 183 9.11 11.14 -8.43
C GLU A 183 8.07 11.34 -7.33
N ALA A 184 6.86 11.80 -7.70
CA ALA A 184 5.76 11.97 -6.74
C ALA A 184 5.35 10.63 -6.09
N VAL A 185 5.35 9.54 -6.86
CA VAL A 185 5.06 8.19 -6.34
C VAL A 185 6.19 7.70 -5.43
N SER A 186 7.44 7.91 -5.84
CA SER A 186 8.63 7.58 -5.03
C SER A 186 8.61 8.33 -3.70
N ARG A 187 8.22 9.62 -3.72
CA ARG A 187 8.05 10.47 -2.53
C ARG A 187 6.98 9.92 -1.59
N THR A 188 5.81 9.52 -2.11
CA THR A 188 4.77 8.86 -1.31
C THR A 188 5.29 7.61 -0.61
N LEU A 189 6.02 6.74 -1.31
CA LEU A 189 6.61 5.52 -0.73
C LEU A 189 7.63 5.83 0.37
N ARG A 190 8.51 6.82 0.16
CA ARG A 190 9.48 7.27 1.18
C ARG A 190 8.80 7.79 2.43
N ILE A 191 7.82 8.67 2.26
CA ILE A 191 7.14 9.33 3.38
C ILE A 191 6.28 8.35 4.17
N SER A 192 5.54 7.46 3.50
CA SER A 192 4.74 6.44 4.17
C SER A 192 5.60 5.42 4.91
N THR A 193 6.73 5.00 4.32
CA THR A 193 7.71 4.13 5.00
C THR A 193 8.32 4.84 6.21
N MET A 194 8.65 6.13 6.09
CA MET A 194 9.16 6.95 7.19
C MET A 194 8.12 7.08 8.32
N LEU A 195 6.86 7.37 7.99
CA LEU A 195 5.75 7.45 8.94
C LEU A 195 5.57 6.14 9.70
N LEU A 196 5.59 5.01 8.98
CA LEU A 196 5.48 3.69 9.58
C LEU A 196 6.61 3.43 10.57
N LYS A 197 7.87 3.68 10.19
CA LYS A 197 9.04 3.50 11.05
C LYS A 197 9.01 4.41 12.28
N LYS A 198 8.80 5.71 12.09
CA LYS A 198 8.73 6.68 13.19
C LYS A 198 7.55 6.43 14.14
N GLY A 199 6.43 5.92 13.61
CA GLY A 199 5.28 5.53 14.40
C GLY A 199 5.57 4.33 15.29
N VAL A 200 6.20 3.27 14.76
CA VAL A 200 6.52 2.10 15.58
C VAL A 200 7.62 2.35 16.60
N GLU A 201 8.57 3.24 16.33
CA GLU A 201 9.56 3.72 17.32
C GLU A 201 8.88 4.37 18.55
N ARG A 202 7.67 4.92 18.36
CA ARG A 202 6.84 5.53 19.41
C ARG A 202 5.78 4.58 19.99
N ASN A 203 5.90 3.28 19.73
CA ASN A 203 4.93 2.25 20.15
C ASN A 203 3.49 2.51 19.67
N MET A 204 3.33 3.20 18.54
CA MET A 204 2.01 3.46 17.97
C MET A 204 1.42 2.17 17.38
N THR A 205 0.12 2.01 17.57
CA THR A 205 -0.68 0.92 16.98
C THR A 205 -0.94 1.16 15.49
N PRO A 206 -1.30 0.11 14.70
CA PRO A 206 -1.74 0.29 13.31
C PRO A 206 -2.82 1.36 13.17
N TYR A 207 -3.78 1.40 14.09
CA TYR A 207 -4.85 2.39 14.12
C TYR A 207 -4.30 3.81 14.20
N GLN A 208 -3.36 4.08 15.10
CA GLN A 208 -2.81 5.42 15.28
C GLN A 208 -2.00 5.87 14.05
N ILE A 209 -1.19 4.96 13.47
CA ILE A 209 -0.38 5.27 12.28
C ILE A 209 -1.28 5.48 11.05
N GLY A 210 -2.21 4.56 10.79
CA GLY A 210 -3.11 4.66 9.63
C GLY A 210 -4.07 5.86 9.72
N SER A 211 -4.51 6.23 10.94
CA SER A 211 -5.36 7.43 11.14
C SER A 211 -4.65 8.74 10.79
N ILE A 212 -3.32 8.77 10.76
CA ILE A 212 -2.57 9.95 10.30
C ILE A 212 -2.69 10.12 8.78
N MET A 213 -2.82 9.01 8.04
CA MET A 213 -2.90 9.02 6.59
C MET A 213 -4.31 9.30 6.06
N CYS A 214 -5.34 8.78 6.74
CA CYS A 214 -6.71 8.88 6.30
C CYS A 214 -7.36 10.21 6.71
N ARG A 215 -8.15 10.80 5.81
CA ARG A 215 -9.02 11.93 6.14
C ARG A 215 -10.22 11.44 6.96
N GLU A 216 -10.57 12.16 8.03
CA GLU A 216 -11.77 11.84 8.83
C GLU A 216 -13.07 12.08 8.06
N THR A 217 -13.07 13.09 7.19
CA THR A 217 -14.16 13.42 6.27
C THR A 217 -13.57 13.94 4.97
N VAL A 218 -14.31 13.89 3.87
CA VAL A 218 -13.86 14.41 2.57
C VAL A 218 -13.42 15.88 2.58
N ASN A 219 -13.86 16.66 3.60
CA ASN A 219 -13.58 18.09 3.72
C ASN A 219 -12.45 18.42 4.71
N ARG A 220 -11.93 17.43 5.45
CA ARG A 220 -10.88 17.62 6.46
C ARG A 220 -9.61 16.95 5.98
N VAL A 221 -8.57 17.75 5.71
CA VAL A 221 -7.23 17.25 5.38
C VAL A 221 -6.70 16.32 6.48
N SER A 222 -5.98 15.27 6.10
CA SER A 222 -5.40 14.33 7.04
C SER A 222 -4.15 14.91 7.70
N ALA A 223 -3.72 14.30 8.81
CA ALA A 223 -2.54 14.78 9.52
C ALA A 223 -1.26 14.66 8.67
N ILE A 224 -1.15 13.65 7.80
CA ILE A 224 -0.03 13.55 6.86
C ILE A 224 -0.02 14.71 5.87
N GLU A 225 -1.18 15.11 5.33
CA GLU A 225 -1.27 16.26 4.42
C GLU A 225 -0.86 17.56 5.10
N GLU A 226 -1.21 17.74 6.38
CA GLU A 226 -0.76 18.89 7.16
C GLU A 226 0.74 18.89 7.41
N ILE A 227 1.34 17.73 7.71
CA ILE A 227 2.80 17.54 7.80
C ILE A 227 3.47 17.95 6.49
N LEU A 228 2.95 17.50 5.35
CA LEU A 228 3.53 17.84 4.04
C LEU A 228 3.40 19.33 3.72
N ARG A 229 2.26 19.94 4.05
CA ARG A 229 2.06 21.38 3.89
C ARG A 229 3.03 22.18 4.76
N GLU A 230 3.25 21.75 5.99
CA GLU A 230 4.23 22.37 6.88
C GLU A 230 5.66 22.24 6.33
N ALA A 231 6.05 21.05 5.89
CA ALA A 231 7.36 20.82 5.28
C ALA A 231 7.55 21.69 4.03
N HIS A 232 6.56 21.76 3.14
CA HIS A 232 6.60 22.62 1.95
C HIS A 232 6.79 24.10 2.31
N ASN A 233 6.10 24.59 3.34
CA ASN A 233 6.24 25.98 3.78
C ASN A 233 7.59 26.28 4.46
N SER A 234 8.31 25.25 4.89
CA SER A 234 9.60 25.38 5.57
C SER A 234 10.82 25.31 4.63
N VAL A 235 10.62 24.96 3.35
CA VAL A 235 11.68 24.85 2.35
C VAL A 235 11.48 25.84 1.20
N LEU A 236 12.56 26.18 0.50
CA LEU A 236 12.48 27.03 -0.69
C LEU A 236 11.96 26.21 -1.90
N PRO A 237 11.26 26.82 -2.88
CA PRO A 237 10.70 26.12 -4.03
C PRO A 237 11.70 25.29 -4.87
N GLU A 238 12.98 25.66 -4.87
CA GLU A 238 14.06 24.97 -5.61
C GLU A 238 14.91 24.05 -4.72
N SER A 239 14.41 23.71 -3.52
CA SER A 239 15.12 22.80 -2.62
C SER A 239 15.20 21.40 -3.21
N SER A 240 16.29 20.70 -2.89
CA SER A 240 16.44 19.30 -3.31
C SER A 240 15.39 18.40 -2.65
N GLU A 241 15.11 17.25 -3.27
CA GLU A 241 14.20 16.25 -2.69
C GLU A 241 14.67 15.78 -1.31
N ALA A 242 15.99 15.63 -1.10
CA ALA A 242 16.54 15.27 0.20
C ALA A 242 16.25 16.34 1.27
N THR A 243 16.35 17.62 0.91
CA THR A 243 16.00 18.74 1.79
C THR A 243 14.51 18.74 2.15
N PHE A 244 13.65 18.45 1.17
CA PHE A 244 12.21 18.35 1.41
C PHE A 244 11.88 17.17 2.34
N LEU A 245 12.45 15.99 2.11
CA LEU A 245 12.21 14.81 2.95
C LEU A 245 12.73 15.00 4.38
N GLU A 246 13.82 15.73 4.57
CA GLU A 246 14.30 16.11 5.91
C GLU A 246 13.30 17.03 6.61
N ALA A 247 12.75 18.03 5.90
CA ALA A 247 11.71 18.89 6.45
C ALA A 247 10.44 18.11 6.82
N VAL A 248 10.05 17.12 6.00
CA VAL A 248 8.95 16.19 6.31
C VAL A 248 9.27 15.39 7.57
N SER A 249 10.47 14.83 7.69
CA SER A 249 10.91 14.08 8.88
C SER A 249 10.76 14.91 10.16
N VAL A 250 11.23 16.17 10.15
CA VAL A 250 11.15 17.09 11.30
C VAL A 250 9.72 17.51 11.62
N ALA A 251 8.89 17.80 10.61
CA ALA A 251 7.48 18.12 10.82
C ALA A 251 6.71 16.90 11.36
N MET A 252 7.02 15.71 10.87
CA MET A 252 6.45 14.46 11.32
C MET A 252 6.81 14.15 12.77
N ASP A 253 8.08 14.27 13.17
CA ASP A 253 8.49 14.06 14.57
C ASP A 253 7.72 14.97 15.53
N ARG A 254 7.64 16.27 15.22
CA ARG A 254 6.88 17.24 16.03
C ARG A 254 5.40 16.88 16.15
N ARG A 255 4.80 16.36 15.07
CA ARG A 255 3.40 15.95 15.06
C ARG A 255 3.16 14.67 15.85
N LEU A 256 4.04 13.69 15.70
CA LEU A 256 3.95 12.41 16.40
C LEU A 256 4.20 12.53 17.90
N ASP A 257 5.10 13.43 18.33
CA ASP A 257 5.40 13.67 19.75
C ASP A 257 4.26 14.36 20.51
N GLN A 258 3.22 14.83 19.81
CA GLN A 258 2.02 15.46 20.39
C GLN A 258 0.85 14.49 20.56
N LEU A 259 0.95 13.26 20.04
CA LEU A 259 -0.09 12.23 20.07
C LEU A 259 0.09 11.25 21.25
#